data_AF-A0A3B0X0W3-F1
#
_entry.id   AF-A0A3B0X0W3-F1
#
_cell.length_a   1.000
_cell.length_b   1.000
_cell.length_c   1.000
_cell.angle_alpha   90.00
_cell.angle_beta   90.00
_cell.angle_gamma   90.00
#
_symmetry.space_group_name_H-M   'P 1'
#
loop_
_entity.id
_entity.type
_entity.pdbx_description
1 polymer ?
#
loop_
_entity_poly.entity_id
_entity_poly.type
_entity_poly.pdbx_seq_one_letter_code
_entity_poly.pdbx_strand_id
1 'polypeptide(L)'
;MDNYTSLIDTIIKNEVAGLPVHEIVLDLGPIPDYLISHAGFPELNLAINARVISKAHFDHGIVASKLKRLPLILAEPKHLYKSANENQADSVVVLTFYV
;
A
#
# COMPACT_ATOMS: atom_id res chain seq x y z
N MET A 1 -11.26 -2.62 13.06
CA MET A 1 -10.86 -1.57 12.08
C MET A 1 -10.53 -0.23 12.74
N ASP A 2 -11.07 0.07 13.93
CA ASP A 2 -10.85 1.35 14.61
C ASP A 2 -9.37 1.65 14.93
N ASN A 3 -8.58 0.64 15.30
CA ASN A 3 -7.17 0.84 15.66
C ASN A 3 -6.31 1.39 14.50
N TYR A 4 -6.44 0.83 13.29
CA TYR A 4 -5.66 1.29 12.13
C TYR A 4 -6.00 2.74 11.75
N THR A 5 -7.30 3.08 11.75
CA THR A 5 -7.75 4.44 11.43
C THR A 5 -7.20 5.47 12.41
N SER A 6 -7.22 5.16 13.70
CA SER A 6 -6.63 6.01 14.75
C SER A 6 -5.12 6.14 14.61
N LEU A 7 -4.41 5.07 14.23
CA LEU A 7 -2.97 5.12 13.98
C LEU A 7 -2.62 6.07 12.83
N ILE A 8 -3.41 6.06 11.74
CA ILE A 8 -3.22 7.01 10.63
C ILE A 8 -3.37 8.46 11.11
N ASP A 9 -4.38 8.75 11.92
CA ASP A 9 -4.56 10.09 12.48
C ASP A 9 -3.40 10.50 13.38
N THR A 10 -2.90 9.57 14.21
CA THR A 10 -1.74 9.82 15.08
C THR A 10 -0.47 10.09 14.27
N ILE A 11 -0.21 9.30 13.22
CA ILE A 11 0.96 9.48 12.35
C ILE A 11 0.92 10.85 11.67
N ILE A 12 -0.22 11.23 11.09
CA ILE A 12 -0.37 12.52 10.42
C ILE A 12 -0.19 13.67 11.43
N LYS A 13 -0.80 13.58 12.61
CA LYS A 13 -0.64 14.59 13.66
C LYS A 13 0.82 14.72 14.13
N ASN A 14 1.50 13.60 14.33
CA ASN A 14 2.89 13.56 14.75
C ASN A 14 3.82 14.18 13.69
N GLU A 15 3.59 13.90 12.41
CA GLU A 15 4.36 14.52 11.32
C GLU A 15 4.15 16.05 11.29
N VAL A 16 2.91 16.54 11.44
CA VAL A 16 2.60 17.97 11.52
C VAL A 16 3.27 18.63 12.73
N ALA A 17 3.37 17.90 13.85
CA ALA A 17 4.06 18.36 15.05
C ALA A 17 5.60 18.30 14.95
N GLY A 18 6.16 17.82 13.84
CA GLY A 18 7.61 17.66 13.68
C GLY A 18 8.21 16.51 14.49
N LEU A 19 7.38 15.55 14.94
CA LEU A 19 7.77 14.38 15.73
C LEU A 19 7.45 13.09 14.97
N PRO A 20 8.08 12.85 13.80
CA PRO A 20 7.76 11.68 12.97
C PRO A 20 8.04 10.37 13.71
N VAL A 21 7.14 9.40 13.56
CA VAL A 21 7.22 8.04 14.15
C VAL A 21 7.39 6.99 13.06
N HIS A 22 8.39 7.21 12.20
CA HIS A 22 8.61 6.46 10.95
C HIS A 22 8.96 4.98 11.18
N GLU A 23 9.42 4.62 12.37
CA GLU A 23 9.74 3.25 12.75
C GLU A 23 8.51 2.36 12.97
N ILE A 24 7.32 2.96 13.15
CA ILE A 24 6.09 2.21 13.40
C ILE A 24 5.69 1.41 12.16
N VAL A 25 5.36 0.14 12.37
CA VAL A 25 4.78 -0.74 11.35
C VAL A 25 3.29 -0.93 11.65
N LEU A 26 2.46 -0.71 10.64
CA LEU A 26 1.02 -0.87 10.69
C LEU A 26 0.64 -2.15 9.97
N ASP A 27 -0.14 -2.99 10.64
CA ASP A 27 -0.75 -4.18 10.06
C ASP A 27 -1.93 -3.78 9.15
N LEU A 28 -1.95 -4.33 7.93
CA LEU A 28 -3.00 -4.13 6.93
C LEU A 28 -3.92 -5.36 6.81
N GLY A 29 -3.66 -6.42 7.55
CA GLY A 29 -4.40 -7.67 7.50
C GLY A 29 -3.79 -8.70 6.52
N PRO A 30 -4.48 -9.83 6.29
CA PRO A 30 -3.96 -10.90 5.46
C PRO A 30 -3.84 -10.48 3.99
N ILE A 31 -2.92 -11.11 3.27
CA ILE A 31 -2.88 -11.00 1.82
C ILE A 31 -4.19 -11.55 1.22
N PRO A 32 -4.75 -10.93 0.17
CA PRO A 32 -5.96 -11.42 -0.48
C PRO A 32 -5.79 -12.81 -1.10
N ASP A 33 -6.78 -13.67 -0.94
CA ASP A 33 -6.83 -15.03 -1.52
C ASP A 33 -6.59 -15.03 -3.02
N TYR A 34 -7.04 -13.98 -3.71
CA TYR A 34 -6.83 -13.81 -5.15
C TYR A 34 -5.35 -13.82 -5.52
N LEU A 35 -4.48 -13.21 -4.71
CA LEU A 35 -3.04 -13.19 -4.96
C LEU A 35 -2.36 -14.52 -4.61
N ILE A 36 -2.82 -15.21 -3.56
CA ILE A 36 -2.33 -16.55 -3.22
C ILE A 36 -2.63 -17.51 -4.39
N SER A 37 -3.90 -17.56 -4.80
CA SER A 37 -4.40 -18.51 -5.81
C SER A 37 -3.92 -18.23 -7.23
N HIS A 38 -3.76 -16.96 -7.63
CA HIS A 38 -3.47 -16.60 -9.03
C HIS A 38 -2.03 -16.09 -9.26
N ALA A 39 -1.30 -15.76 -8.20
CA ALA A 39 0.08 -15.26 -8.29
C ALA A 39 1.07 -16.04 -7.42
N GLY A 40 0.64 -17.06 -6.67
CA GLY A 40 1.52 -17.93 -5.90
C GLY A 40 2.16 -17.25 -4.69
N PHE A 41 1.52 -16.20 -4.17
CA PHE A 41 2.02 -15.53 -2.96
C PHE A 41 1.83 -16.42 -1.73
N PRO A 42 2.76 -16.36 -0.75
CA PRO A 42 2.60 -17.04 0.52
C PRO A 42 1.50 -16.38 1.35
N GLU A 43 0.86 -17.17 2.22
CA GLU A 43 -0.14 -16.69 3.18
C GLU A 43 0.54 -15.91 4.31
N LEU A 44 0.65 -14.60 4.13
CA LEU A 44 1.27 -13.66 5.07
C LEU A 44 0.39 -12.43 5.28
N ASN A 45 0.58 -11.75 6.40
CA ASN A 45 -0.02 -10.44 6.62
C ASN A 45 0.73 -9.35 5.85
N LEU A 46 -0.04 -8.47 5.25
CA LEU A 46 0.43 -7.24 4.66
C LEU A 46 0.71 -6.23 5.78
N ALA A 47 1.81 -5.52 5.65
CA ALA A 47 2.18 -4.46 6.58
C ALA A 47 2.73 -3.26 5.83
N ILE A 48 2.58 -2.08 6.42
CA ILE A 48 3.10 -0.83 5.87
C ILE A 48 3.80 -0.03 6.96
N ASN A 49 4.92 0.58 6.61
CA ASN A 49 5.67 1.43 7.52
C ASN A 49 5.06 2.85 7.57
N ALA A 50 5.04 3.46 8.75
CA ALA A 50 4.49 4.80 8.98
C ALA A 50 5.16 5.88 8.12
N ARG A 51 6.46 5.75 7.80
CA ARG A 51 7.16 6.62 6.83
C ARG A 51 6.47 6.64 5.48
N VAL A 52 5.97 5.49 5.02
CA VAL A 52 5.26 5.38 3.73
C VAL A 52 3.92 6.10 3.81
N ILE A 53 3.22 6.01 4.95
CA ILE A 53 1.98 6.76 5.21
C ILE A 53 2.25 8.27 5.18
N SER A 54 3.27 8.74 5.92
CA SER A 54 3.66 10.16 5.93
C SER A 54 4.01 10.64 4.52
N LYS A 55 4.88 9.92 3.81
CA LYS A 55 5.27 10.24 2.43
C LYS A 55 4.07 10.27 1.49
N ALA A 56 3.18 9.29 1.57
CA ALA A 56 1.98 9.25 0.74
C ALA A 56 1.09 10.48 0.99
N HIS A 57 0.94 10.90 2.25
CA HIS A 57 0.11 12.06 2.59
C HIS A 57 0.75 13.39 2.20
N PHE A 58 1.99 13.64 2.62
CA PHE A 58 2.64 14.94 2.51
C PHE A 58 3.38 15.16 1.19
N ASP A 59 4.08 14.14 0.67
CA ASP A 59 4.86 14.28 -0.57
C ASP A 59 4.00 14.01 -1.82
N HIS A 60 3.00 13.14 -1.70
CA HIS A 60 2.18 12.67 -2.82
C HIS A 60 0.72 13.12 -2.75
N GLY A 61 0.32 13.88 -1.72
CA GLY A 61 -1.01 14.48 -1.62
C GLY A 61 -2.16 13.47 -1.46
N ILE A 62 -1.87 12.24 -1.02
CA ILE A 62 -2.91 11.23 -0.80
C ILE A 62 -3.74 11.63 0.42
N VAL A 63 -5.04 11.84 0.22
CA VAL A 63 -5.97 12.20 1.29
C VAL A 63 -6.04 11.13 2.40
N ALA A 64 -6.07 11.60 3.66
CA ALA A 64 -6.08 10.73 4.84
C ALA A 64 -7.24 9.71 4.84
N SER A 65 -8.42 10.10 4.34
CA SER A 65 -9.58 9.22 4.19
C SER A 65 -9.31 8.01 3.29
N LYS A 66 -8.45 8.18 2.27
CA LYS A 66 -8.03 7.07 1.40
C LYS A 66 -7.02 6.16 2.10
N LEU A 67 -6.07 6.73 2.84
CA LEU A 67 -5.09 5.96 3.64
C LEU A 67 -5.77 5.11 4.71
N LYS A 68 -6.79 5.65 5.39
CA LYS A 68 -7.62 4.92 6.37
C LYS A 68 -8.35 3.72 5.78
N ARG A 69 -8.72 3.81 4.50
CA ARG A 69 -9.41 2.75 3.75
C ARG A 69 -8.46 1.75 3.09
N LEU A 70 -7.14 1.92 3.24
CA LEU A 70 -6.15 1.08 2.57
C LEU A 70 -6.33 -0.43 2.84
N PRO A 71 -6.56 -0.90 4.09
CA PRO A 71 -6.83 -2.32 4.33
C PRO A 71 -8.01 -2.86 3.52
N LEU A 72 -9.10 -2.09 3.44
CA LEU A 72 -10.30 -2.46 2.67
C LEU A 72 -10.01 -2.48 1.17
N ILE A 73 -9.26 -1.50 0.67
CA ILE A 73 -8.91 -1.42 -0.77
C ILE A 73 -8.04 -2.63 -1.16
N LEU A 74 -7.13 -3.04 -0.29
CA LEU A 74 -6.23 -4.16 -0.56
C LEU A 74 -6.95 -5.50 -0.48
N ALA A 75 -7.95 -5.67 0.40
CA ALA A 75 -8.70 -6.91 0.55
C ALA A 75 -9.42 -7.38 -0.74
N GLU A 76 -9.75 -6.45 -1.64
CA GLU A 76 -10.51 -6.74 -2.86
C GLU A 76 -9.77 -6.24 -4.13
N PRO A 77 -8.68 -6.93 -4.54
CA PRO A 77 -7.95 -6.56 -5.75
C PRO A 77 -8.82 -6.78 -7.00
N LYS A 78 -8.93 -5.75 -7.85
CA LYS A 78 -9.76 -5.82 -9.08
C LYS A 78 -9.07 -6.54 -10.24
N HIS A 79 -7.77 -6.30 -10.39
CA HIS A 79 -6.99 -6.83 -11.50
C HIS A 79 -5.58 -7.17 -11.02
N LEU A 80 -5.01 -8.24 -11.58
CA LEU A 80 -3.61 -8.59 -11.46
C LEU A 80 -2.97 -8.44 -12.84
N TYR A 81 -2.09 -7.46 -12.97
CA TYR A 81 -1.30 -7.28 -14.18
C TYR A 81 -0.07 -8.17 -14.09
N LYS A 82 0.03 -9.14 -15.01
CA LYS A 82 1.20 -10.01 -15.15
C LYS A 82 2.10 -9.45 -16.23
N SER A 83 3.41 -9.65 -16.09
CA SER A 83 4.34 -9.39 -17.19
C SER A 83 3.88 -10.20 -18.40
N ALA A 84 3.82 -9.54 -19.56
CA ALA A 84 3.58 -10.24 -20.80
C ALA A 84 4.75 -11.21 -21.07
N ASN A 85 4.45 -12.35 -21.70
CA ASN A 85 5.52 -13.21 -22.19
C ASN A 85 6.36 -12.46 -23.23
N GLU A 86 7.68 -12.70 -23.24
CA GLU A 86 8.66 -12.00 -24.10
C GLU A 86 8.28 -12.03 -25.60
N ASN A 87 7.48 -13.02 -26.02
CA ASN A 87 7.07 -13.23 -27.42
C ASN A 87 5.60 -12.85 -27.71
N GLN A 88 4.92 -12.15 -26.80
CA GLN A 88 3.52 -11.79 -27.00
C GLN A 88 3.39 -10.48 -27.79
N ALA A 89 2.71 -10.55 -28.94
CA ALA A 89 2.29 -9.36 -29.69
C ALA A 89 1.37 -8.49 -28.80
N ASP A 90 1.50 -7.16 -28.91
CA ASP A 90 0.81 -6.15 -28.07
C ASP A 90 1.19 -6.18 -26.57
N SER A 91 2.41 -6.60 -26.24
CA SER A 91 2.96 -6.45 -24.89
C SER A 91 3.47 -5.03 -24.63
N VAL A 92 3.22 -4.50 -23.42
CA VAL A 92 3.66 -3.16 -23.00
C VAL A 92 4.80 -3.30 -21.99
N VAL A 93 5.98 -2.75 -22.33
CA VAL A 93 7.10 -2.61 -21.41
C VAL A 93 6.93 -1.29 -20.64
N VAL A 94 6.67 -1.35 -19.33
CA VAL A 94 6.61 -0.16 -18.48
C VAL A 94 8.03 0.17 -18.01
N LEU A 95 8.66 1.12 -18.68
CA LEU A 95 9.95 1.69 -18.27
C LEU A 95 9.68 2.88 -17.33
N THR A 96 10.18 2.79 -16.11
CA THR A 96 10.20 3.92 -15.17
C THR A 96 11.60 4.50 -15.16
N PHE A 97 11.77 5.74 -15.61
CA PHE A 97 13.03 6.47 -15.52
C PHE A 97 12.92 7.49 -14.39
N TYR A 98 13.97 7.63 -13.59
CA TYR A 98 14.12 8.75 -12.66
C TYR A 98 14.74 9.92 -13.43
N VAL A 99 14.18 11.13 -13.26
CA VAL A 99 14.81 12.39 -13.67
C VAL A 99 15.57 12.96 -12.48
#